data_AF-A0A939ZWJ2-F1
#
_entry.id   AF-A0A939ZWJ2-F1
#
_cell.length_a   1.000
_cell.length_b   1.000
_cell.length_c   1.000
_cell.angle_alpha   90.00
_cell.angle_beta   90.00
_cell.angle_gamma   90.00
#
_symmetry.space_group_name_H-M   'P 1'
#
loop_
_entity.id
_entity.type
_entity.pdbx_description
1 polymer ?
#
loop_
_entity_poly.entity_id
_entity_poly.type
_entity_poly.pdbx_seq_one_letter_code
_entity_poly.pdbx_strand_id
1 'polypeptide(L)'
;PGTVMGKDALMMAAGKDSYIYFRLRDDLRGRLEKKGTIVAEYCFKPDMPCIVWLNMNAPEQDYAITGAFLARPGGWKKGVAKYEDFTPSGAQNGGADLRLFATEGLCVRKVELYNGSLSPETLKELEKDKEAPAAVPVDYPLGVGVYHVPSLAHAQIYKELGVTSLENYVTWSSVENEGEGKWDWSLWDDTVSVLKAAGLKWAPALMCAPAYTLPEWYTKTDEFVPNTCLEHGEAGKTVSLWCPDFPKYAERFMKEFAARYGKTGILEAVYPGIQGDFGEAIYTVEGNQVIYDMTGEYHNHRGFWCNDKYALASFVKYARDKYSTVEALNKAWHTDFRDFDSVRFPFYSEEEQRAFVDRKEVDPTARRYFLDFVWWYRDCMTEYADWWLGMAKKYLPDTRVFLKTGGLADPTTGASFADQCRVAAKNKAGVRITNEASDYGLNFAYTNLVGSASRYYGCEFGYEPAGPEDENGIVARIYNSTCSGAQHLFDYNANIMLSPERMAVQQKHLKYLF
;
A
#
# COMPACT_ATOMS: atom_id res chain seq x y z
N PRO A 1 -8.36 31.33 -23.85
CA PRO A 1 -7.14 30.73 -24.44
C PRO A 1 -6.02 31.79 -24.61
N GLY A 2 -4.95 31.68 -23.83
CA GLY A 2 -3.73 32.47 -24.02
C GLY A 2 -2.70 31.64 -24.76
N THR A 3 -2.46 31.93 -26.04
CA THR A 3 -1.40 31.25 -26.80
C THR A 3 -0.03 31.78 -26.38
N VAL A 4 0.78 30.93 -25.75
CA VAL A 4 2.18 31.27 -25.37
C VAL A 4 3.08 31.09 -26.59
N MET A 5 2.86 31.95 -27.59
CA MET A 5 3.74 32.14 -28.75
C MET A 5 4.18 33.61 -28.78
N GLY A 6 4.88 34.03 -27.72
CA GLY A 6 5.88 35.09 -27.81
C GLY A 6 7.15 34.52 -28.47
N LYS A 7 7.97 35.36 -29.11
CA LYS A 7 9.13 34.92 -29.91
C LYS A 7 10.33 34.45 -29.06
N ASP A 8 10.15 34.27 -27.76
CA ASP A 8 11.20 34.22 -26.74
C ASP A 8 11.25 32.88 -25.99
N ALA A 9 11.03 31.77 -26.71
CA ALA A 9 11.33 30.43 -26.20
C ALA A 9 12.83 30.17 -26.32
N LEU A 10 13.50 29.93 -25.19
CA LEU A 10 14.94 29.65 -25.12
C LEU A 10 15.14 28.14 -24.92
N MET A 11 15.53 27.44 -25.98
CA MET A 11 15.96 26.05 -25.86
C MET A 11 17.41 26.02 -25.36
N MET A 12 17.66 25.35 -24.24
CA MET A 12 19.00 25.12 -23.69
C MET A 12 19.20 23.62 -23.48
N ALA A 13 19.88 22.98 -24.44
CA ALA A 13 20.32 21.59 -24.27
C ALA A 13 21.47 21.54 -23.25
N ALA A 14 21.41 20.60 -22.29
CA ALA A 14 22.40 20.47 -21.22
C ALA A 14 22.84 19.00 -21.08
N GLY A 15 23.80 18.59 -21.92
CA GLY A 15 24.26 17.20 -21.95
C GLY A 15 23.24 16.28 -22.63
N LYS A 16 22.78 15.25 -21.92
CA LYS A 16 21.69 14.37 -22.40
C LYS A 16 20.33 15.05 -22.24
N ASP A 17 20.14 15.74 -21.11
CA ASP A 17 18.89 16.38 -20.73
C ASP A 17 18.42 17.45 -21.73
N SER A 18 17.12 17.43 -21.99
CA SER A 18 16.42 18.38 -22.85
C SER A 18 15.58 19.34 -22.00
N TYR A 19 16.08 20.56 -21.80
CA TYR A 19 15.35 21.65 -21.15
C TYR A 19 14.89 22.70 -22.18
N ILE A 20 13.60 23.01 -22.18
CA ILE A 20 13.01 24.02 -23.05
C ILE A 20 12.37 25.09 -22.16
N TYR A 21 12.92 26.29 -22.16
CA TYR A 21 12.51 27.40 -21.31
C TYR A 21 11.55 28.33 -22.03
N PHE A 22 10.49 28.74 -21.34
CA PHE A 22 9.45 29.62 -21.86
C PHE A 22 9.33 30.86 -20.96
N ARG A 23 9.60 32.02 -21.54
CA ARG A 23 9.29 33.31 -20.93
C ARG A 23 7.88 33.74 -21.37
N LEU A 24 7.06 34.13 -20.41
CA LEU A 24 5.78 34.77 -20.67
C LEU A 24 5.99 36.23 -21.04
N ARG A 25 5.13 36.75 -21.93
CA ARG A 25 5.05 38.20 -22.13
C ARG A 25 4.53 38.85 -20.85
N ASP A 26 5.04 40.04 -20.52
CA ASP A 26 4.66 40.75 -19.29
C ASP A 26 3.14 41.02 -19.18
N ASP A 27 2.45 41.25 -20.31
CA ASP A 27 1.00 41.44 -20.35
C ASP A 27 0.17 40.19 -20.01
N LEU A 28 0.82 39.01 -19.98
CA LEU A 28 0.19 37.74 -19.63
C LEU A 28 0.45 37.32 -18.18
N ARG A 29 1.55 37.77 -17.55
CA ARG A 29 1.94 37.36 -16.19
C ARG A 29 0.84 37.64 -15.17
N GLY A 30 0.22 38.82 -15.22
CA GLY A 30 -0.90 39.21 -14.34
C GLY A 30 -2.28 38.64 -14.71
N ARG A 31 -2.38 37.77 -15.72
CA ARG A 31 -3.65 37.18 -16.20
C ARG A 31 -3.80 35.69 -15.88
N LEU A 32 -2.72 35.02 -15.51
CA LEU A 32 -2.73 33.60 -15.23
C LEU A 32 -3.07 33.34 -13.76
N GLU A 33 -3.93 32.36 -13.54
CA GLU A 33 -4.22 31.85 -12.21
C GLU A 33 -3.08 30.96 -11.71
N LYS A 34 -2.92 30.89 -10.37
CA LYS A 34 -1.99 29.97 -9.70
C LYS A 34 -2.21 28.50 -10.10
N LYS A 35 -3.46 28.15 -10.42
CA LYS A 35 -3.89 26.81 -10.80
C LYS A 35 -4.41 26.81 -12.22
N GLY A 36 -4.04 25.81 -13.02
CA GLY A 36 -4.44 25.77 -14.41
C GLY A 36 -4.05 24.50 -15.15
N THR A 37 -4.16 24.56 -16.47
CA THR A 37 -3.82 23.48 -17.39
C THR A 37 -2.81 23.98 -18.42
N ILE A 38 -1.72 23.23 -18.62
CA ILE A 38 -0.78 23.43 -19.73
C ILE A 38 -1.06 22.42 -20.84
N VAL A 39 -0.94 22.88 -22.08
CA VAL A 39 -0.98 22.03 -23.28
C VAL A 39 0.28 22.25 -24.11
N ALA A 40 1.01 21.17 -24.36
CA ALA A 40 1.93 21.03 -25.47
C ALA A 40 1.31 20.05 -26.50
N GLU A 41 1.84 19.85 -27.71
CA GLU A 41 2.83 20.69 -28.37
C GLU A 41 4.12 19.97 -28.78
N TYR A 42 4.25 18.67 -28.57
CA TYR A 42 5.55 17.99 -28.53
C TYR A 42 5.76 16.93 -29.62
N CYS A 43 7.02 16.65 -29.91
CA CYS A 43 7.51 15.50 -30.67
C CYS A 43 8.62 14.86 -29.84
N PHE A 44 8.64 13.52 -29.75
CA PHE A 44 9.58 12.78 -28.90
C PHE A 44 10.32 11.73 -29.72
N LYS A 45 11.65 11.84 -29.76
CA LYS A 45 12.51 11.02 -30.63
C LYS A 45 12.85 9.61 -30.10
N PRO A 46 13.11 9.39 -28.80
CA PRO A 46 13.43 8.05 -28.29
C PRO A 46 12.31 7.05 -28.54
N ASP A 47 12.66 5.77 -28.68
CA ASP A 47 11.73 4.68 -28.97
C ASP A 47 10.88 4.23 -27.76
N MET A 48 11.12 4.83 -26.58
CA MET A 48 10.49 4.51 -25.30
C MET A 48 9.81 5.75 -24.71
N PRO A 49 8.72 5.63 -23.94
CA PRO A 49 8.06 6.76 -23.30
C PRO A 49 8.92 7.38 -22.19
N CYS A 50 8.78 8.68 -21.98
CA CYS A 50 9.53 9.43 -20.97
C CYS A 50 8.61 10.43 -20.27
N ILE A 51 8.87 10.71 -18.99
CA ILE A 51 8.14 11.74 -18.25
C ILE A 51 8.65 13.11 -18.70
N VAL A 52 7.74 13.97 -19.16
CA VAL A 52 7.99 15.40 -19.32
C VAL A 52 7.54 16.11 -18.06
N TRP A 53 8.50 16.62 -17.31
CA TRP A 53 8.27 17.40 -16.11
C TRP A 53 8.02 18.87 -16.47
N LEU A 54 7.02 19.46 -15.83
CA LEU A 54 6.79 20.89 -15.84
C LEU A 54 7.44 21.50 -14.59
N ASN A 55 8.52 22.27 -14.78
CA ASN A 55 9.06 23.10 -13.70
C ASN A 55 8.53 24.54 -13.86
N MET A 56 7.89 25.04 -12.82
CA MET A 56 7.38 26.40 -12.72
C MET A 56 7.98 27.08 -11.48
N ASN A 57 7.87 28.39 -11.39
CA ASN A 57 8.19 29.09 -10.15
C ASN A 57 6.99 29.01 -9.21
N ALA A 58 7.24 28.66 -7.95
CA ALA A 58 6.25 28.59 -6.88
C ALA A 58 6.67 29.49 -5.71
N PRO A 59 5.79 29.83 -4.75
CA PRO A 59 6.08 30.81 -3.70
C PRO A 59 7.30 30.49 -2.83
N GLU A 60 7.62 29.20 -2.67
CA GLU A 60 8.69 28.70 -1.79
C GLU A 60 9.91 28.16 -2.57
N GLN A 61 9.78 27.95 -3.89
CA GLN A 61 10.81 27.32 -4.71
C GLN A 61 10.74 27.74 -6.19
N ASP A 62 11.84 28.27 -6.69
CA ASP A 62 12.09 28.34 -8.14
C ASP A 62 12.30 26.93 -8.70
N TYR A 63 11.73 26.65 -9.88
CA TYR A 63 11.73 25.32 -10.53
C TYR A 63 10.94 24.20 -9.83
N ALA A 64 9.98 24.52 -8.95
CA ALA A 64 9.05 23.53 -8.40
C ALA A 64 8.41 22.65 -9.50
N ILE A 65 8.34 21.33 -9.27
CA ILE A 65 7.68 20.39 -10.18
C ILE A 65 6.17 20.46 -9.96
N THR A 66 5.48 21.26 -10.76
CA THR A 66 4.04 21.58 -10.57
C THR A 66 3.10 20.68 -11.37
N GLY A 67 3.60 20.01 -12.40
CA GLY A 67 2.83 19.10 -13.26
C GLY A 67 3.73 18.16 -14.07
N ALA A 68 3.14 17.16 -14.70
CA ALA A 68 3.84 16.30 -15.66
C ALA A 68 2.88 15.62 -16.63
N PHE A 69 3.41 15.17 -17.77
CA PHE A 69 2.73 14.28 -18.71
C PHE A 69 3.75 13.30 -19.30
N LEU A 70 3.30 12.15 -19.79
CA LEU A 70 4.14 11.16 -20.43
C LEU A 70 4.28 11.46 -21.93
N ALA A 71 5.49 11.82 -22.37
CA ALA A 71 5.81 11.85 -23.79
C ALA A 71 5.92 10.44 -24.34
N ARG A 72 5.25 10.18 -25.46
CA ARG A 72 5.33 8.92 -26.19
C ARG A 72 6.07 9.09 -27.52
N PRO A 73 6.80 8.07 -28.00
CA PRO A 73 7.55 8.10 -29.26
C PRO A 73 6.70 8.50 -30.47
N GLY A 74 7.33 9.10 -31.47
CA GLY A 74 6.76 9.30 -32.80
C GLY A 74 6.51 10.77 -33.17
N GLY A 75 5.44 11.01 -33.94
CA GLY A 75 5.12 12.32 -34.51
C GLY A 75 4.67 13.39 -33.49
N TRP A 76 4.23 14.53 -34.01
CA TRP A 76 3.69 15.61 -33.17
C TRP A 76 2.42 15.14 -32.43
N LYS A 77 2.45 15.18 -31.09
CA LYS A 77 1.40 14.77 -30.16
C LYS A 77 1.08 15.90 -29.18
N LYS A 78 0.01 15.73 -28.39
CA LYS A 78 -0.37 16.64 -27.32
C LYS A 78 -0.15 16.04 -25.92
N GLY A 79 0.58 16.79 -25.10
CA GLY A 79 0.78 16.53 -23.67
C GLY A 79 -0.05 17.52 -22.88
N VAL A 80 -0.78 17.03 -21.89
CA VAL A 80 -1.68 17.86 -21.07
C VAL A 80 -1.34 17.59 -19.62
N ALA A 81 -0.94 18.63 -18.90
CA ALA A 81 -0.67 18.57 -17.47
C ALA A 81 -1.47 19.65 -16.74
N LYS A 82 -1.78 19.40 -15.47
CA LYS A 82 -2.33 20.41 -14.57
C LYS A 82 -1.16 21.00 -13.79
N TYR A 83 -1.31 22.23 -13.34
CA TYR A 83 -0.32 22.88 -12.49
C TYR A 83 -1.00 23.61 -11.34
N GLU A 84 -0.29 23.72 -10.24
CA GLU A 84 -0.68 24.50 -9.06
C GLU A 84 0.47 25.42 -8.62
N ASP A 85 0.12 26.40 -7.79
CA ASP A 85 0.99 27.42 -7.18
C ASP A 85 1.93 28.18 -8.14
N PHE A 86 1.56 28.28 -9.42
CA PHE A 86 2.34 29.01 -10.40
C PHE A 86 2.43 30.50 -10.10
N THR A 87 3.66 31.01 -10.07
CA THR A 87 4.01 32.41 -9.81
C THR A 87 4.92 32.94 -10.93
N PRO A 88 4.37 33.53 -12.02
CA PRO A 88 5.14 33.95 -13.19
C PRO A 88 6.02 35.18 -12.91
N SER A 89 7.21 34.94 -12.36
CA SER A 89 8.18 35.94 -11.89
C SER A 89 9.38 36.15 -12.81
N GLY A 90 9.57 35.32 -13.85
CA GLY A 90 10.78 35.31 -14.66
C GLY A 90 12.06 34.84 -13.93
N ALA A 91 11.95 34.17 -12.78
CA ALA A 91 13.11 33.80 -11.95
C ALA A 91 13.94 32.60 -12.46
N GLN A 92 13.51 31.89 -13.52
CA GLN A 92 14.29 30.78 -14.08
C GLN A 92 15.44 31.25 -15.00
N ASN A 93 16.34 30.33 -15.33
CA ASN A 93 17.43 30.52 -16.29
C ASN A 93 16.94 31.20 -17.57
N GLY A 94 17.72 32.16 -18.07
CA GLY A 94 17.30 32.97 -19.21
C GLY A 94 16.09 33.86 -18.93
N GLY A 95 15.76 34.14 -17.66
CA GLY A 95 14.62 34.98 -17.26
C GLY A 95 13.27 34.36 -17.59
N ALA A 96 13.15 33.03 -17.54
CA ALA A 96 11.95 32.28 -17.91
C ALA A 96 10.97 32.10 -16.73
N ASP A 97 9.72 31.81 -17.05
CA ASP A 97 8.64 31.61 -16.06
C ASP A 97 8.35 30.13 -15.83
N LEU A 98 8.55 29.31 -16.85
CA LEU A 98 8.43 27.85 -16.79
C LEU A 98 9.41 27.18 -17.74
N ARG A 99 9.71 25.89 -17.50
CA ARG A 99 10.40 25.02 -18.45
C ARG A 99 9.75 23.65 -18.52
N LEU A 100 9.90 23.02 -19.68
CA LEU A 100 9.64 21.59 -19.87
C LEU A 100 10.98 20.85 -19.84
N PHE A 101 11.04 19.74 -19.10
CA PHE A 101 12.22 18.91 -18.91
C PHE A 101 11.92 17.45 -19.26
N ALA A 102 12.79 16.82 -20.06
CA ALA A 102 12.82 15.38 -20.29
C ALA A 102 14.28 14.91 -20.42
N THR A 103 14.55 13.63 -20.17
CA THR A 103 15.90 13.06 -20.12
C THR A 103 16.66 13.14 -21.44
N GLU A 104 15.96 13.09 -22.60
CA GLU A 104 16.54 13.36 -23.92
C GLU A 104 15.45 13.54 -24.98
N GLY A 105 15.79 14.12 -26.14
CA GLY A 105 15.03 13.97 -27.39
C GLY A 105 13.65 14.64 -27.47
N LEU A 106 13.31 15.53 -26.53
CA LEU A 106 12.07 16.32 -26.55
C LEU A 106 12.20 17.52 -27.51
N CYS A 107 11.22 17.70 -28.38
CA CYS A 107 11.04 18.91 -29.19
C CYS A 107 9.64 19.48 -28.95
N VAL A 108 9.51 20.81 -28.84
CA VAL A 108 8.21 21.47 -28.59
C VAL A 108 7.98 22.58 -29.62
N ARG A 109 6.79 22.56 -30.25
CA ARG A 109 6.34 23.49 -31.29
C ARG A 109 5.49 24.64 -30.74
N LYS A 110 4.73 24.38 -29.66
CA LYS A 110 3.75 25.30 -29.09
C LYS A 110 3.50 24.96 -27.63
N VAL A 111 3.28 25.97 -26.80
CA VAL A 111 2.75 25.83 -25.44
C VAL A 111 1.54 26.73 -25.29
N GLU A 112 0.51 26.25 -24.60
CA GLU A 112 -0.70 27.01 -24.26
C GLU A 112 -1.00 26.86 -22.77
N LEU A 113 -1.38 27.96 -22.14
CA LEU A 113 -1.78 28.00 -20.73
C LEU A 113 -3.24 28.40 -20.63
N TYR A 114 -3.95 27.69 -19.76
CA TYR A 114 -5.38 27.87 -19.50
C TYR A 114 -5.59 27.99 -18.00
N ASN A 115 -6.31 29.04 -17.60
CA ASN A 115 -6.76 29.20 -16.22
C ASN A 115 -7.75 28.09 -15.84
N GLY A 116 -7.63 27.56 -14.62
CA GLY A 116 -8.49 26.50 -14.12
C GLY A 116 -8.42 25.18 -14.89
N SER A 117 -9.49 24.39 -14.75
CA SER A 117 -9.66 23.12 -15.49
C SER A 117 -10.33 23.36 -16.84
N LEU A 118 -9.82 22.68 -17.87
CA LEU A 118 -10.47 22.60 -19.18
C LEU A 118 -11.82 21.87 -19.09
N SER A 119 -12.74 22.19 -20.00
CA SER A 119 -14.02 21.47 -20.08
C SER A 119 -13.80 20.00 -20.47
N PRO A 120 -14.68 19.07 -20.07
CA PRO A 120 -14.58 17.66 -20.46
C PRO A 120 -14.53 17.45 -21.98
N GLU A 121 -15.23 18.30 -22.74
CA GLU A 121 -15.25 18.30 -24.21
C GLU A 121 -13.89 18.73 -24.77
N THR A 122 -13.30 19.79 -24.21
CA THR A 122 -11.97 20.28 -24.60
C THR A 122 -10.90 19.25 -24.26
N LEU A 123 -10.97 18.61 -23.09
CA LEU A 123 -10.06 17.53 -22.71
C LEU A 123 -10.16 16.36 -23.69
N LYS A 124 -11.37 15.87 -23.98
CA LYS A 124 -11.58 14.81 -24.99
C LYS A 124 -11.04 15.18 -26.37
N GLU A 125 -11.18 16.43 -26.80
CA GLU A 125 -10.61 16.89 -28.09
C GLU A 125 -9.07 16.90 -28.08
N LEU A 126 -8.46 17.34 -26.97
CA LEU A 126 -7.00 17.33 -26.79
C LEU A 126 -6.43 15.92 -26.64
N GLU A 127 -7.22 15.00 -26.07
CA GLU A 127 -6.85 13.61 -25.83
C GLU A 127 -7.13 12.69 -27.02
N LYS A 128 -7.90 13.11 -28.03
CA LYS A 128 -8.21 12.29 -29.22
C LYS A 128 -6.96 11.77 -29.95
N ASP A 129 -5.87 12.56 -29.91
CA ASP A 129 -4.59 12.30 -30.56
C ASP A 129 -3.56 11.70 -29.58
N LYS A 130 -3.90 11.56 -28.29
CA LYS A 130 -3.16 10.65 -27.41
C LYS A 130 -3.52 9.24 -27.82
N GLU A 131 -2.51 8.39 -27.98
CA GLU A 131 -2.76 6.95 -27.82
C GLU A 131 -3.37 6.77 -26.42
N ALA A 132 -4.50 6.08 -26.33
CA ALA A 132 -5.03 5.71 -25.02
C ALA A 132 -3.91 5.00 -24.22
N PRO A 133 -3.82 5.18 -22.89
CA PRO A 133 -3.17 4.15 -22.09
C PRO A 133 -3.86 2.81 -22.40
N ALA A 134 -3.12 1.71 -22.38
CA ALA A 134 -3.74 0.39 -22.44
C ALA A 134 -4.78 0.31 -21.31
N ALA A 135 -6.06 0.24 -21.69
CA ALA A 135 -7.13 0.34 -20.72
C ALA A 135 -7.10 -0.88 -19.81
N VAL A 136 -6.95 -0.65 -18.51
CA VAL A 136 -7.39 -1.60 -17.49
C VAL A 136 -8.90 -1.83 -17.71
N PRO A 137 -9.39 -3.07 -17.58
CA PRO A 137 -10.82 -3.34 -17.52
C PRO A 137 -11.55 -2.38 -16.58
N VAL A 138 -12.69 -1.87 -17.02
CA VAL A 138 -13.51 -0.97 -16.20
C VAL A 138 -14.05 -1.79 -15.03
N ASP A 139 -13.53 -1.52 -13.82
CA ASP A 139 -13.80 -2.17 -12.51
C ASP A 139 -12.72 -3.18 -11.99
N TYR A 140 -11.51 -3.19 -12.57
CA TYR A 140 -10.32 -3.85 -11.98
C TYR A 140 -9.40 -2.81 -11.29
N PRO A 141 -9.26 -2.80 -9.94
CA PRO A 141 -8.33 -1.92 -9.25
C PRO A 141 -6.86 -2.24 -9.54
N LEU A 142 -6.14 -1.25 -10.09
CA LEU A 142 -4.69 -1.20 -10.18
C LEU A 142 -4.17 -0.15 -9.20
N GLY A 143 -3.74 -0.60 -8.03
CA GLY A 143 -3.20 0.24 -6.96
C GLY A 143 -1.69 0.44 -7.08
N VAL A 144 -1.20 1.62 -6.69
CA VAL A 144 0.24 1.86 -6.51
C VAL A 144 0.56 2.37 -5.11
N GLY A 145 1.49 1.71 -4.43
CA GLY A 145 1.97 2.09 -3.11
C GLY A 145 2.92 3.31 -3.14
N VAL A 146 2.63 4.29 -2.30
CA VAL A 146 3.43 5.50 -2.09
C VAL A 146 3.55 5.86 -0.60
N TYR A 147 4.78 6.09 -0.15
CA TYR A 147 5.09 6.38 1.26
C TYR A 147 4.72 7.80 1.73
N HIS A 148 4.50 8.73 0.80
CA HIS A 148 4.24 10.14 1.08
C HIS A 148 3.09 10.67 0.23
N VAL A 149 2.62 11.88 0.55
CA VAL A 149 1.71 12.65 -0.30
C VAL A 149 2.35 12.76 -1.70
N PRO A 150 1.71 12.26 -2.77
CA PRO A 150 2.22 12.44 -4.12
C PRO A 150 2.14 13.92 -4.49
N SER A 151 3.12 14.46 -5.23
CA SER A 151 2.86 15.73 -5.92
C SER A 151 1.87 15.51 -7.07
N LEU A 152 1.13 16.56 -7.46
CA LEU A 152 0.19 16.49 -8.58
C LEU A 152 0.84 15.92 -9.85
N ALA A 153 2.09 16.31 -10.13
CA ALA A 153 2.86 15.79 -11.25
C ALA A 153 2.98 14.24 -11.24
N HIS A 154 3.36 13.64 -10.11
CA HIS A 154 3.46 12.18 -9.99
C HIS A 154 2.09 11.52 -10.11
N ALA A 155 1.06 12.09 -9.48
CA ALA A 155 -0.32 11.61 -9.58
C ALA A 155 -0.84 11.61 -11.04
N GLN A 156 -0.45 12.59 -11.86
CA GLN A 156 -0.77 12.61 -13.28
C GLN A 156 -0.05 11.50 -14.08
N ILE A 157 1.21 11.20 -13.78
CA ILE A 157 1.93 10.10 -14.45
C ILE A 157 1.34 8.74 -14.09
N TYR A 158 1.02 8.48 -12.81
CA TYR A 158 0.31 7.25 -12.43
C TYR A 158 -1.00 7.09 -13.23
N LYS A 159 -1.76 8.18 -13.40
CA LYS A 159 -2.99 8.17 -14.21
C LYS A 159 -2.73 7.82 -15.69
N GLU A 160 -1.66 8.35 -16.29
CA GLU A 160 -1.27 8.02 -17.67
C GLU A 160 -0.62 6.64 -17.84
N LEU A 161 -0.19 6.00 -16.74
CA LEU A 161 0.21 4.59 -16.67
C LEU A 161 -0.95 3.63 -16.37
N GLY A 162 -2.19 4.14 -16.29
CA GLY A 162 -3.40 3.33 -16.11
C GLY A 162 -3.75 2.98 -14.66
N VAL A 163 -3.04 3.55 -13.67
CA VAL A 163 -3.32 3.37 -12.24
C VAL A 163 -4.71 3.91 -11.89
N THR A 164 -5.45 3.19 -11.06
CA THR A 164 -6.81 3.55 -10.63
C THR A 164 -6.80 4.24 -9.28
N SER A 165 -6.00 3.75 -8.33
CA SER A 165 -5.81 4.32 -6.99
C SER A 165 -4.36 4.36 -6.55
N LEU A 166 -4.06 5.26 -5.61
CA LEU A 166 -2.84 5.16 -4.80
C LEU A 166 -3.18 4.62 -3.42
N GLU A 167 -2.23 3.88 -2.86
CA GLU A 167 -2.26 3.39 -1.49
C GLU A 167 -1.20 4.09 -0.66
N ASN A 168 -1.61 4.46 0.56
CA ASN A 168 -0.74 5.00 1.59
C ASN A 168 -1.01 4.26 2.91
N TYR A 169 -0.01 4.26 3.80
CA TYR A 169 -0.17 3.79 5.17
C TYR A 169 -0.69 4.93 6.04
N VAL A 170 -2.01 4.94 6.27
CA VAL A 170 -2.66 5.82 7.24
C VAL A 170 -2.40 5.21 8.61
N THR A 171 -1.33 5.64 9.26
CA THR A 171 -1.02 5.18 10.62
C THR A 171 -1.84 5.93 11.65
N TRP A 172 -2.18 5.28 12.76
CA TRP A 172 -2.85 5.93 13.89
C TRP A 172 -1.99 7.07 14.46
N SER A 173 -0.67 6.90 14.51
CA SER A 173 0.30 7.97 14.80
C SER A 173 0.20 9.15 13.84
N SER A 174 -0.04 8.95 12.54
CA SER A 174 -0.17 10.06 11.58
C SER A 174 -1.41 10.93 11.78
N VAL A 175 -2.35 10.53 12.65
CA VAL A 175 -3.62 11.24 12.85
C VAL A 175 -3.99 11.57 14.29
N GLU A 176 -3.35 10.96 15.29
CA GLU A 176 -3.69 11.20 16.71
C GLU A 176 -2.45 11.32 17.62
N ASN A 177 -1.26 11.69 17.09
CA ASN A 177 -0.03 11.71 17.92
C ASN A 177 -0.04 12.75 19.05
N GLU A 178 -0.74 13.87 18.88
CA GLU A 178 -0.74 14.98 19.84
C GLU A 178 -1.46 14.67 21.17
N GLY A 179 -2.15 13.54 21.26
CA GLY A 179 -2.86 13.08 22.46
C GLY A 179 -4.23 12.50 22.12
N GLU A 180 -4.78 11.73 23.05
CA GLU A 180 -6.10 11.13 22.90
C GLU A 180 -7.19 12.17 22.58
N GLY A 181 -7.97 11.89 21.54
CA GLY A 181 -9.02 12.76 21.01
C GLY A 181 -8.54 13.91 20.12
N LYS A 182 -7.23 14.13 19.96
CA LYS A 182 -6.66 15.23 19.18
C LYS A 182 -6.35 14.79 17.74
N TRP A 183 -7.38 14.73 16.93
CA TRP A 183 -7.26 14.32 15.53
C TRP A 183 -6.70 15.42 14.63
N ASP A 184 -5.63 15.10 13.91
CA ASP A 184 -5.17 15.86 12.74
C ASP A 184 -5.30 14.98 11.50
N TRP A 185 -5.93 15.51 10.44
CA TRP A 185 -6.13 14.80 9.18
C TRP A 185 -5.51 15.54 7.99
N SER A 186 -4.79 16.65 8.23
CA SER A 186 -4.25 17.56 7.21
C SER A 186 -3.47 16.84 6.11
N LEU A 187 -2.50 16.00 6.49
CA LEU A 187 -1.70 15.17 5.58
C LEU A 187 -2.55 14.33 4.60
N TRP A 188 -3.66 13.79 5.10
CA TRP A 188 -4.56 12.91 4.35
C TRP A 188 -5.61 13.70 3.56
N ASP A 189 -6.03 14.87 4.03
CA ASP A 189 -6.85 15.81 3.27
C ASP A 189 -6.09 16.32 2.04
N ASP A 190 -4.81 16.66 2.19
CA ASP A 190 -3.92 17.08 1.11
C ASP A 190 -3.71 15.94 0.09
N THR A 191 -3.48 14.72 0.58
CA THR A 191 -3.44 13.51 -0.26
C THR A 191 -4.73 13.35 -1.07
N VAL A 192 -5.90 13.43 -0.41
CA VAL A 192 -7.21 13.34 -1.07
C VAL A 192 -7.44 14.49 -2.06
N SER A 193 -6.92 15.69 -1.78
CA SER A 193 -6.98 16.85 -2.67
C SER A 193 -6.21 16.58 -3.97
N VAL A 194 -4.96 16.11 -3.87
CA VAL A 194 -4.12 15.79 -5.04
C VAL A 194 -4.74 14.65 -5.86
N LEU A 195 -5.22 13.58 -5.21
CA LEU A 195 -5.84 12.44 -5.92
C LEU A 195 -7.09 12.87 -6.68
N LYS A 196 -7.95 13.71 -6.08
CA LYS A 196 -9.11 14.31 -6.76
C LYS A 196 -8.68 15.19 -7.94
N ALA A 197 -7.63 16.00 -7.79
CA ALA A 197 -7.11 16.85 -8.86
C ALA A 197 -6.56 16.02 -10.03
N ALA A 198 -5.91 14.88 -9.77
CA ALA A 198 -5.39 13.95 -10.77
C ALA A 198 -6.45 13.01 -11.39
N GLY A 199 -7.63 12.86 -10.77
CA GLY A 199 -8.65 11.90 -11.21
C GLY A 199 -8.34 10.45 -10.82
N LEU A 200 -7.65 10.26 -9.71
CA LEU A 200 -7.35 8.98 -9.07
C LEU A 200 -8.28 8.72 -7.89
N LYS A 201 -8.43 7.45 -7.53
CA LYS A 201 -9.02 7.01 -6.26
C LYS A 201 -7.94 6.85 -5.19
N TRP A 202 -8.37 6.51 -3.98
CA TRP A 202 -7.51 6.22 -2.84
C TRP A 202 -7.81 4.82 -2.29
N ALA A 203 -6.78 4.09 -1.90
CA ALA A 203 -6.88 2.75 -1.33
C ALA A 203 -6.02 2.65 -0.04
N PRO A 204 -6.37 3.37 1.04
CA PRO A 204 -5.53 3.46 2.22
C PRO A 204 -5.45 2.14 3.00
N ALA A 205 -4.26 1.84 3.50
CA ALA A 205 -4.07 0.87 4.58
C ALA A 205 -4.24 1.59 5.92
N LEU A 206 -5.16 1.09 6.77
CA LEU A 206 -5.51 1.68 8.06
C LEU A 206 -4.75 0.94 9.16
N MET A 207 -3.65 1.52 9.61
CA MET A 207 -2.60 0.84 10.38
C MET A 207 -2.60 1.34 11.83
N CYS A 208 -2.87 0.49 12.82
CA CYS A 208 -2.88 0.96 14.22
C CYS A 208 -2.36 -0.03 15.28
N ALA A 209 -1.78 -1.16 14.89
CA ALA A 209 -1.20 -2.16 15.81
C ALA A 209 0.32 -2.40 15.66
N PRO A 210 0.93 -2.35 14.45
CA PRO A 210 2.38 -2.49 14.30
C PRO A 210 3.13 -1.34 15.01
N ALA A 211 4.31 -1.61 15.56
CA ALA A 211 5.09 -0.69 16.39
C ALA A 211 5.19 0.77 15.86
N TYR A 212 5.49 0.94 14.56
CA TYR A 212 5.67 2.26 13.92
C TYR A 212 4.37 3.04 13.69
N THR A 213 3.23 2.44 14.03
CA THR A 213 1.89 2.99 13.75
C THR A 213 1.22 3.59 14.97
N LEU A 214 1.80 3.40 16.16
CA LEU A 214 1.20 3.75 17.45
C LEU A 214 1.52 5.20 17.84
N PRO A 215 0.53 5.98 18.33
CA PRO A 215 0.79 7.27 18.97
C PRO A 215 1.70 7.13 20.20
N GLU A 216 2.62 8.07 20.39
CA GLU A 216 3.59 8.03 21.50
C GLU A 216 2.91 8.11 22.89
N TRP A 217 1.72 8.70 22.97
CA TRP A 217 0.94 8.74 24.21
C TRP A 217 0.34 7.38 24.57
N TYR A 218 -0.07 6.57 23.58
CA TYR A 218 -0.71 5.27 23.81
C TYR A 218 0.29 4.25 24.38
N THR A 219 1.51 4.21 23.82
CA THR A 219 2.58 3.29 24.24
C THR A 219 3.11 3.55 25.65
N LYS A 220 2.69 4.67 26.28
CA LYS A 220 2.99 5.05 27.67
C LYS A 220 1.85 4.75 28.66
N THR A 221 0.75 4.17 28.21
CA THR A 221 -0.39 3.79 29.06
C THR A 221 -0.23 2.37 29.62
N ASP A 222 -0.86 2.10 30.77
CA ASP A 222 -0.98 0.74 31.32
C ASP A 222 -1.86 -0.19 30.46
N GLU A 223 -2.55 0.37 29.45
CA GLU A 223 -3.40 -0.34 28.49
C GLU A 223 -2.62 -0.84 27.26
N PHE A 224 -1.38 -0.38 27.07
CA PHE A 224 -0.50 -0.91 26.03
C PHE A 224 0.08 -2.26 26.48
N VAL A 225 -0.23 -3.31 25.71
CA VAL A 225 0.31 -4.66 25.91
C VAL A 225 1.11 -5.03 24.66
N PRO A 226 2.45 -5.02 24.71
CA PRO A 226 3.26 -5.49 23.59
C PRO A 226 3.11 -7.01 23.40
N ASN A 227 3.32 -7.48 22.17
CA ASN A 227 3.59 -8.90 21.94
C ASN A 227 4.90 -9.31 22.63
N THR A 228 5.00 -10.57 23.07
CA THR A 228 6.19 -11.08 23.77
C THR A 228 6.63 -12.38 23.13
N CYS A 229 7.92 -12.50 22.85
CA CYS A 229 8.54 -13.68 22.27
C CYS A 229 8.50 -14.87 23.25
N LEU A 230 8.06 -16.03 22.77
CA LEU A 230 8.00 -17.27 23.56
C LEU A 230 9.37 -17.90 23.73
N GLU A 231 10.24 -17.77 22.73
CA GLU A 231 11.60 -18.33 22.71
C GLU A 231 12.60 -17.54 23.57
N HIS A 232 12.34 -16.26 23.85
CA HIS A 232 13.27 -15.38 24.57
C HIS A 232 12.67 -14.71 25.82
N GLY A 233 11.35 -14.63 25.93
CA GLY A 233 10.69 -13.85 27.00
C GLY A 233 10.79 -12.32 26.84
N GLU A 234 11.37 -11.85 25.73
CA GLU A 234 11.54 -10.43 25.43
C GLU A 234 10.29 -9.84 24.76
N ALA A 235 9.93 -8.62 25.17
CA ALA A 235 8.80 -7.89 24.59
C ALA A 235 9.20 -7.17 23.30
N GLY A 236 8.32 -7.24 22.30
CA GLY A 236 8.39 -6.42 21.10
C GLY A 236 7.81 -5.02 21.33
N LYS A 237 7.53 -4.30 20.23
CA LYS A 237 6.83 -2.99 20.25
C LYS A 237 5.47 -3.02 19.55
N THR A 238 5.09 -4.13 18.92
CA THR A 238 3.79 -4.31 18.26
C THR A 238 2.75 -4.72 19.30
N VAL A 239 1.51 -4.24 19.17
CA VAL A 239 0.43 -4.58 20.11
C VAL A 239 0.16 -6.08 20.06
N SER A 240 0.03 -6.73 21.22
CA SER A 240 -0.46 -8.10 21.33
C SER A 240 -1.93 -8.16 20.89
N LEU A 241 -2.30 -9.09 20.00
CA LEU A 241 -3.70 -9.26 19.60
C LEU A 241 -4.60 -9.71 20.77
N TRP A 242 -4.01 -10.20 21.86
CA TRP A 242 -4.71 -10.54 23.10
C TRP A 242 -4.81 -9.36 24.08
N CYS A 243 -4.36 -8.17 23.71
CA CYS A 243 -4.55 -6.94 24.49
C CYS A 243 -6.06 -6.66 24.67
N PRO A 244 -6.59 -6.64 25.91
CA PRO A 244 -8.02 -6.50 26.13
C PRO A 244 -8.56 -5.10 25.81
N ASP A 245 -7.72 -4.07 25.93
CA ASP A 245 -8.10 -2.67 25.77
C ASP A 245 -7.92 -2.14 24.35
N PHE A 246 -6.96 -2.67 23.60
CA PHE A 246 -6.67 -2.23 22.23
C PHE A 246 -7.88 -2.17 21.27
N PRO A 247 -8.84 -3.12 21.29
CA PRO A 247 -10.01 -3.09 20.41
C PRO A 247 -10.81 -1.77 20.42
N LYS A 248 -10.85 -1.06 21.56
CA LYS A 248 -11.58 0.22 21.67
C LYS A 248 -10.90 1.37 20.90
N TYR A 249 -9.57 1.33 20.81
CA TYR A 249 -8.77 2.31 20.07
C TYR A 249 -8.82 2.08 18.56
N ALA A 250 -8.66 0.83 18.14
CA ALA A 250 -8.78 0.44 16.74
C ALA A 250 -10.19 0.72 16.19
N GLU A 251 -11.26 0.48 16.96
CA GLU A 251 -12.62 0.86 16.58
C GLU A 251 -12.78 2.39 16.48
N ARG A 252 -12.21 3.16 17.41
CA ARG A 252 -12.25 4.63 17.35
C ARG A 252 -11.58 5.15 16.07
N PHE A 253 -10.37 4.69 15.77
CA PHE A 253 -9.63 5.10 14.58
C PHE A 253 -10.37 4.74 13.27
N MET A 254 -10.87 3.51 13.15
CA MET A 254 -11.69 3.09 12.00
C MET A 254 -12.94 3.95 11.82
N LYS A 255 -13.62 4.29 12.92
CA LYS A 255 -14.84 5.10 12.93
C LYS A 255 -14.57 6.55 12.50
N GLU A 256 -13.53 7.19 13.03
CA GLU A 256 -13.19 8.58 12.65
C GLU A 256 -12.72 8.67 11.20
N PHE A 257 -11.91 7.72 10.73
CA PHE A 257 -11.56 7.60 9.32
C PHE A 257 -12.81 7.49 8.42
N ALA A 258 -13.73 6.59 8.77
CA ALA A 258 -14.94 6.36 7.99
C ALA A 258 -15.91 7.56 8.02
N ALA A 259 -16.01 8.26 9.15
CA ALA A 259 -16.79 9.49 9.27
C ALA A 259 -16.26 10.59 8.35
N ARG A 260 -14.93 10.70 8.21
CA ARG A 260 -14.27 11.69 7.34
C ARG A 260 -14.33 11.35 5.85
N TYR A 261 -13.94 10.13 5.48
CA TYR A 261 -13.70 9.78 4.07
C TYR A 261 -14.74 8.84 3.44
N GLY A 262 -15.44 8.04 4.24
CA GLY A 262 -16.28 6.93 3.75
C GLY A 262 -17.38 7.32 2.77
N LYS A 263 -17.91 8.56 2.87
CA LYS A 263 -18.97 9.08 1.99
C LYS A 263 -18.48 10.05 0.90
N THR A 264 -17.17 10.26 0.79
CA THR A 264 -16.60 11.25 -0.15
C THR A 264 -16.46 10.73 -1.59
N GLY A 265 -16.66 9.43 -1.80
CA GLY A 265 -16.47 8.77 -3.10
C GLY A 265 -15.01 8.65 -3.56
N ILE A 266 -14.03 9.00 -2.73
CA ILE A 266 -12.60 8.88 -3.08
C ILE A 266 -12.07 7.46 -2.98
N LEU A 267 -12.65 6.64 -2.09
CA LEU A 267 -12.17 5.29 -1.81
C LEU A 267 -12.47 4.32 -2.96
N GLU A 268 -11.47 3.54 -3.34
CA GLU A 268 -11.62 2.35 -4.20
C GLU A 268 -11.62 1.07 -3.36
N ALA A 269 -10.73 1.01 -2.37
CA ALA A 269 -10.65 -0.04 -1.37
C ALA A 269 -10.16 0.53 -0.03
N VAL A 270 -10.15 -0.30 1.02
CA VAL A 270 -9.35 -0.09 2.23
C VAL A 270 -8.70 -1.41 2.67
N TYR A 271 -7.53 -1.31 3.29
CA TYR A 271 -6.79 -2.45 3.83
C TYR A 271 -6.68 -2.32 5.36
N PRO A 272 -7.37 -3.14 6.16
CA PRO A 272 -7.21 -3.12 7.61
C PRO A 272 -5.82 -3.67 7.98
N GLY A 273 -4.97 -2.84 8.59
CA GLY A 273 -3.59 -3.17 8.93
C GLY A 273 -3.48 -3.72 10.35
N ILE A 274 -3.60 -5.04 10.50
CA ILE A 274 -4.12 -5.63 11.75
C ILE A 274 -3.09 -5.85 12.86
N GLN A 275 -1.87 -6.31 12.54
CA GLN A 275 -0.80 -6.51 13.54
C GLN A 275 0.61 -6.65 12.94
N GLY A 276 0.77 -7.51 11.93
CA GLY A 276 2.09 -7.95 11.45
C GLY A 276 2.91 -6.83 10.83
N ASP A 277 4.15 -7.15 10.48
CA ASP A 277 5.00 -6.22 9.76
C ASP A 277 4.28 -5.79 8.46
N PHE A 278 4.33 -4.50 8.14
CA PHE A 278 3.56 -3.88 7.04
C PHE A 278 2.02 -4.01 7.13
N GLY A 279 1.49 -4.38 8.30
CA GLY A 279 0.06 -4.46 8.60
C GLY A 279 -0.60 -5.79 8.21
N GLU A 280 0.20 -6.80 7.89
CA GLU A 280 -0.30 -8.09 7.44
C GLU A 280 -0.99 -8.90 8.55
N ALA A 281 -1.84 -9.85 8.14
CA ALA A 281 -2.52 -10.81 9.00
C ALA A 281 -1.60 -11.96 9.43
N ILE A 282 -0.47 -11.59 10.01
CA ILE A 282 0.58 -12.45 10.56
C ILE A 282 1.10 -11.84 11.87
N TYR A 283 1.79 -12.64 12.67
CA TYR A 283 2.63 -12.13 13.74
C TYR A 283 3.94 -11.56 13.17
N THR A 284 4.68 -10.81 13.98
CA THR A 284 6.00 -10.26 13.61
C THR A 284 6.95 -11.35 13.11
N VAL A 285 7.66 -11.05 12.02
CA VAL A 285 8.60 -11.94 11.32
C VAL A 285 9.97 -11.28 11.19
N GLU A 286 10.04 -10.02 10.78
CA GLU A 286 11.29 -9.29 10.60
C GLU A 286 11.08 -7.77 10.62
N GLY A 287 11.92 -7.07 11.38
CA GLY A 287 12.10 -5.64 11.25
C GLY A 287 13.09 -5.33 10.11
N ASN A 288 12.82 -4.26 9.37
CA ASN A 288 13.77 -3.70 8.41
C ASN A 288 14.28 -2.32 8.88
N GLN A 289 15.31 -1.80 8.21
CA GLN A 289 15.90 -0.50 8.57
C GLN A 289 14.89 0.63 8.61
N VAL A 290 13.94 0.67 7.65
CA VAL A 290 12.91 1.72 7.58
C VAL A 290 12.00 1.70 8.82
N ILE A 291 11.66 0.51 9.35
CA ILE A 291 10.92 0.38 10.61
C ILE A 291 11.80 0.87 11.78
N TYR A 292 13.08 0.47 11.84
CA TYR A 292 13.99 0.88 12.91
C TYR A 292 14.26 2.39 12.94
N ASP A 293 14.34 3.04 11.78
CA ASP A 293 14.49 4.49 11.67
C ASP A 293 13.28 5.24 12.27
N MET A 294 12.09 4.62 12.28
CA MET A 294 10.86 5.16 12.89
C MET A 294 10.69 4.78 14.37
N THR A 295 11.06 3.56 14.78
CA THR A 295 10.75 3.04 16.13
C THR A 295 11.94 2.97 17.08
N GLY A 296 13.16 3.17 16.56
CA GLY A 296 14.38 2.57 17.11
C GLY A 296 14.36 1.04 17.01
N GLU A 297 15.51 0.40 17.20
CA GLU A 297 15.61 -1.06 17.30
C GLU A 297 14.73 -1.63 18.44
N TYR A 298 14.29 -2.88 18.29
CA TYR A 298 13.55 -3.64 19.29
C TYR A 298 13.59 -5.14 18.96
N HIS A 299 13.26 -5.99 19.94
CA HIS A 299 13.21 -7.43 19.75
C HIS A 299 12.17 -7.79 18.68
N ASN A 300 12.63 -8.36 17.56
CA ASN A 300 11.80 -9.00 16.54
C ASN A 300 12.61 -10.11 15.84
N HIS A 301 11.89 -11.13 15.37
CA HIS A 301 12.37 -12.24 14.55
C HIS A 301 11.17 -13.16 14.23
N ARG A 302 11.37 -14.12 13.33
CA ARG A 302 10.44 -15.23 13.08
C ARG A 302 10.43 -16.14 14.32
N GLY A 303 9.27 -16.28 14.98
CA GLY A 303 9.11 -16.99 16.25
C GLY A 303 7.67 -16.91 16.76
N PHE A 304 7.38 -17.47 17.94
CA PHE A 304 6.03 -17.48 18.51
C PHE A 304 5.80 -16.28 19.46
N TRP A 305 5.07 -15.27 18.97
CA TRP A 305 4.79 -14.01 19.66
C TRP A 305 3.61 -14.07 20.63
N CYS A 306 3.64 -15.00 21.60
CA CYS A 306 2.50 -15.30 22.50
C CYS A 306 2.86 -15.44 23.99
N ASN A 307 3.99 -14.93 24.45
CA ASN A 307 4.43 -15.11 25.85
C ASN A 307 3.82 -14.10 26.84
N ASP A 308 2.82 -13.33 26.44
CA ASP A 308 2.10 -12.42 27.33
C ASP A 308 1.01 -13.18 28.14
N LYS A 309 0.61 -12.59 29.27
CA LYS A 309 -0.34 -13.24 30.21
C LYS A 309 -1.75 -13.45 29.61
N TYR A 310 -2.17 -12.64 28.65
CA TYR A 310 -3.49 -12.73 28.02
C TYR A 310 -3.49 -13.79 26.92
N ALA A 311 -2.38 -13.91 26.17
CA ALA A 311 -2.13 -15.02 25.26
C ALA A 311 -2.18 -16.37 25.99
N LEU A 312 -1.48 -16.51 27.12
CA LEU A 312 -1.55 -17.74 27.93
C LEU A 312 -2.98 -18.02 28.43
N ALA A 313 -3.70 -16.99 28.91
CA ALA A 313 -5.09 -17.14 29.33
C ALA A 313 -6.01 -17.61 28.17
N SER A 314 -5.78 -17.12 26.95
CA SER A 314 -6.47 -17.59 25.74
C SER A 314 -6.15 -19.05 25.43
N PHE A 315 -4.88 -19.46 25.51
CA PHE A 315 -4.51 -20.86 25.30
C PHE A 315 -5.13 -21.81 26.34
N VAL A 316 -5.10 -21.42 27.62
CA VAL A 316 -5.76 -22.16 28.70
C VAL A 316 -7.27 -22.28 28.45
N LYS A 317 -7.93 -21.22 27.95
CA LYS A 317 -9.35 -21.26 27.57
C LYS A 317 -9.59 -22.24 26.42
N TYR A 318 -8.83 -22.14 25.33
CA TYR A 318 -8.94 -23.07 24.20
C TYR A 318 -8.75 -24.53 24.63
N ALA A 319 -7.75 -24.79 25.47
CA ALA A 319 -7.47 -26.11 26.02
C ALA A 319 -8.65 -26.65 26.85
N ARG A 320 -9.26 -25.77 27.68
CA ARG A 320 -10.45 -26.08 28.48
C ARG A 320 -11.67 -26.38 27.61
N ASP A 321 -11.95 -25.55 26.62
CA ASP A 321 -13.08 -25.71 25.71
C ASP A 321 -12.96 -27.00 24.87
N LYS A 322 -11.75 -27.32 24.41
CA LYS A 322 -11.47 -28.49 23.56
C LYS A 322 -11.52 -29.82 24.31
N TYR A 323 -11.01 -29.86 25.55
CA TYR A 323 -10.86 -31.11 26.31
C TYR A 323 -11.88 -31.30 27.43
N SER A 324 -12.56 -30.24 27.88
CA SER A 324 -13.52 -30.19 29.00
C SER A 324 -12.97 -30.57 30.38
N THR A 325 -12.03 -31.52 30.48
CA THR A 325 -11.39 -31.95 31.74
C THR A 325 -9.87 -32.03 31.60
N VAL A 326 -9.14 -31.83 32.70
CA VAL A 326 -7.67 -31.86 32.67
C VAL A 326 -7.14 -33.27 32.43
N GLU A 327 -7.89 -34.31 32.84
CA GLU A 327 -7.57 -35.71 32.60
C GLU A 327 -7.64 -36.07 31.10
N ALA A 328 -8.62 -35.52 30.38
CA ALA A 328 -8.73 -35.71 28.94
C ALA A 328 -7.61 -34.99 28.18
N LEU A 329 -7.25 -33.78 28.61
CA LEU A 329 -6.11 -33.02 28.10
C LEU A 329 -4.80 -33.76 28.34
N ASN A 330 -4.52 -34.15 29.59
CA ASN A 330 -3.31 -34.89 29.97
C ASN A 330 -3.17 -36.20 29.19
N LYS A 331 -4.28 -36.92 28.98
CA LYS A 331 -4.30 -38.12 28.14
C LYS A 331 -4.01 -37.82 26.65
N ALA A 332 -4.43 -36.67 26.13
CA ALA A 332 -4.23 -36.30 24.73
C ALA A 332 -2.84 -35.71 24.44
N TRP A 333 -2.29 -34.96 25.41
CA TRP A 333 -1.00 -34.26 25.29
C TRP A 333 0.17 -35.00 25.94
N HIS A 334 -0.11 -36.07 26.70
CA HIS A 334 0.86 -36.83 27.48
C HIS A 334 1.62 -35.94 28.47
N THR A 335 0.83 -35.18 29.23
CA THR A 335 1.25 -34.25 30.30
C THR A 335 0.63 -34.65 31.64
N ASP A 336 1.04 -33.99 32.72
CA ASP A 336 0.65 -34.26 34.11
C ASP A 336 0.12 -33.00 34.82
N PHE A 337 -0.48 -32.07 34.07
CA PHE A 337 -1.07 -30.84 34.61
C PHE A 337 -2.09 -31.15 35.71
N ARG A 338 -1.96 -30.50 36.87
CA ARG A 338 -2.84 -30.70 38.04
C ARG A 338 -4.27 -30.21 37.77
N ASP A 339 -4.37 -29.12 37.03
CA ASP A 339 -5.60 -28.41 36.67
C ASP A 339 -5.34 -27.56 35.41
N PHE A 340 -6.39 -26.99 34.82
CA PHE A 340 -6.23 -26.11 33.65
C PHE A 340 -5.40 -24.85 33.93
N ASP A 341 -5.32 -24.38 35.17
CA ASP A 341 -4.57 -23.17 35.52
C ASP A 341 -3.04 -23.46 35.59
N SER A 342 -2.67 -24.75 35.67
CA SER A 342 -1.31 -25.25 35.51
C SER A 342 -0.88 -25.49 34.05
N VAL A 343 -1.80 -25.41 33.06
CA VAL A 343 -1.45 -25.53 31.63
C VAL A 343 -0.50 -24.41 31.19
N ARG A 344 0.50 -24.76 30.38
CA ARG A 344 1.56 -23.87 29.87
C ARG A 344 1.66 -23.97 28.35
N PHE A 345 2.59 -23.26 27.73
CA PHE A 345 2.97 -23.52 26.33
C PHE A 345 3.90 -24.74 26.22
N PRO A 346 4.14 -25.29 25.01
CA PRO A 346 4.99 -26.47 24.83
C PRO A 346 6.48 -26.24 25.14
N PHE A 347 6.95 -24.98 25.11
CA PHE A 347 8.32 -24.54 25.37
C PHE A 347 8.34 -23.04 25.71
N TYR A 348 9.41 -22.57 26.35
CA TYR A 348 9.71 -21.17 26.71
C TYR A 348 11.16 -20.75 26.39
N SER A 349 11.89 -21.57 25.64
CA SER A 349 13.22 -21.23 25.14
C SER A 349 13.50 -21.89 23.78
N GLU A 350 14.46 -21.37 23.02
CA GLU A 350 14.92 -22.07 21.80
C GLU A 350 15.47 -23.48 22.07
N GLU A 351 16.08 -23.72 23.24
CA GLU A 351 16.59 -25.04 23.62
C GLU A 351 15.44 -26.03 23.88
N GLU A 352 14.43 -25.60 24.63
CA GLU A 352 13.20 -26.37 24.84
C GLU A 352 12.46 -26.59 23.52
N GLN A 353 12.39 -25.59 22.64
CA GLN A 353 11.77 -25.71 21.32
C GLN A 353 12.49 -26.76 20.46
N ARG A 354 13.83 -26.73 20.41
CA ARG A 354 14.64 -27.73 19.69
C ARG A 354 14.43 -29.13 20.26
N ALA A 355 14.57 -29.31 21.57
CA ALA A 355 14.33 -30.60 22.24
C ALA A 355 12.89 -31.12 22.05
N PHE A 356 11.90 -30.22 22.02
CA PHE A 356 10.51 -30.56 21.78
C PHE A 356 10.26 -30.97 20.31
N VAL A 357 10.91 -30.31 19.34
CA VAL A 357 10.86 -30.71 17.91
C VAL A 357 11.47 -32.09 17.71
N ASP A 358 12.66 -32.34 18.28
CA ASP A 358 13.32 -33.65 18.22
C ASP A 358 12.44 -34.75 18.85
N ARG A 359 11.82 -34.47 20.01
CA ARG A 359 10.85 -35.39 20.63
C ARG A 359 9.65 -35.64 19.71
N LYS A 360 9.08 -34.61 19.10
CA LYS A 360 7.91 -34.69 18.21
C LYS A 360 8.15 -35.53 16.95
N GLU A 361 9.40 -35.63 16.48
CA GLU A 361 9.77 -36.51 15.35
C GLU A 361 9.59 -38.00 15.71
N VAL A 362 9.87 -38.37 16.97
CA VAL A 362 9.86 -39.78 17.44
C VAL A 362 8.64 -40.15 18.31
N ASP A 363 7.94 -39.17 18.90
CA ASP A 363 6.78 -39.35 19.76
C ASP A 363 5.50 -38.76 19.11
N PRO A 364 4.64 -39.62 18.52
CA PRO A 364 3.37 -39.19 17.92
C PRO A 364 2.39 -38.51 18.88
N THR A 365 2.62 -38.60 20.20
CA THR A 365 1.75 -38.02 21.23
C THR A 365 2.15 -36.60 21.60
N ALA A 366 3.45 -36.32 21.72
CA ALA A 366 3.99 -34.96 21.78
C ALA A 366 3.55 -34.10 20.57
N ARG A 367 3.42 -34.74 19.39
CA ARG A 367 2.86 -34.11 18.19
C ARG A 367 1.44 -33.56 18.38
N ARG A 368 0.58 -34.16 19.22
CA ARG A 368 -0.79 -33.66 19.45
C ARG A 368 -0.77 -32.31 20.17
N TYR A 369 0.02 -32.18 21.23
CA TYR A 369 0.15 -30.94 21.99
C TYR A 369 0.65 -29.79 21.08
N PHE A 370 1.64 -30.06 20.24
CA PHE A 370 2.13 -29.09 19.26
C PHE A 370 1.09 -28.67 18.21
N LEU A 371 0.37 -29.63 17.63
CA LEU A 371 -0.66 -29.34 16.64
C LEU A 371 -1.78 -28.51 17.26
N ASP A 372 -2.16 -28.80 18.50
CA ASP A 372 -3.18 -28.04 19.21
C ASP A 372 -2.72 -26.60 19.53
N PHE A 373 -1.45 -26.40 19.88
CA PHE A 373 -0.82 -25.08 20.03
C PHE A 373 -0.78 -24.30 18.71
N VAL A 374 -0.29 -24.91 17.62
CA VAL A 374 -0.22 -24.26 16.30
C VAL A 374 -1.61 -23.94 15.74
N TRP A 375 -2.60 -24.80 15.96
CA TRP A 375 -3.98 -24.50 15.57
C TRP A 375 -4.54 -23.34 16.37
N TRP A 376 -4.43 -23.35 17.71
CA TRP A 376 -4.85 -22.21 18.53
C TRP A 376 -4.20 -20.88 18.11
N TYR A 377 -2.89 -20.90 17.83
CA TYR A 377 -2.13 -19.72 17.43
C TYR A 377 -2.60 -19.16 16.07
N ARG A 378 -2.86 -20.03 15.09
CA ARG A 378 -3.42 -19.66 13.77
C ARG A 378 -4.89 -19.25 13.84
N ASP A 379 -5.67 -19.90 14.69
CA ASP A 379 -7.08 -19.58 14.93
C ASP A 379 -7.19 -18.19 15.58
N CYS A 380 -6.34 -17.84 16.54
CA CYS A 380 -6.29 -16.50 17.14
C CYS A 380 -6.06 -15.39 16.09
N MET A 381 -5.07 -15.55 15.21
CA MET A 381 -4.84 -14.61 14.11
C MET A 381 -6.03 -14.54 13.14
N THR A 382 -6.71 -15.67 12.90
CA THR A 382 -7.86 -15.74 12.00
C THR A 382 -9.12 -15.10 12.61
N GLU A 383 -9.39 -15.32 13.90
CA GLU A 383 -10.46 -14.66 14.66
C GLU A 383 -10.24 -13.14 14.74
N TYR A 384 -8.99 -12.73 14.93
CA TYR A 384 -8.61 -11.32 14.95
C TYR A 384 -8.78 -10.67 13.56
N ALA A 385 -8.43 -11.36 12.48
CA ALA A 385 -8.72 -10.93 11.11
C ALA A 385 -10.24 -10.85 10.83
N ASP A 386 -11.03 -11.82 11.28
CA ASP A 386 -12.50 -11.82 11.17
C ASP A 386 -13.12 -10.59 11.87
N TRP A 387 -12.65 -10.29 13.08
CA TRP A 387 -13.06 -9.10 13.84
C TRP A 387 -12.70 -7.79 13.12
N TRP A 388 -11.47 -7.63 12.66
CA TRP A 388 -11.02 -6.44 11.92
C TRP A 388 -11.80 -6.23 10.60
N LEU A 389 -12.07 -7.30 9.85
CA LEU A 389 -12.85 -7.25 8.62
C LEU A 389 -14.31 -6.89 8.89
N GLY A 390 -14.92 -7.49 9.91
CA GLY A 390 -16.26 -7.14 10.36
C GLY A 390 -16.36 -5.68 10.83
N MET A 391 -15.35 -5.18 11.54
CA MET A 391 -15.24 -3.78 11.96
C MET A 391 -15.10 -2.82 10.76
N ALA A 392 -14.24 -3.13 9.80
CA ALA A 392 -14.11 -2.34 8.58
C ALA A 392 -15.44 -2.29 7.80
N LYS A 393 -16.12 -3.43 7.61
CA LYS A 393 -17.41 -3.50 6.90
C LYS A 393 -18.58 -2.88 7.66
N LYS A 394 -18.51 -2.80 9.01
CA LYS A 394 -19.48 -2.06 9.84
C LYS A 394 -19.45 -0.55 9.55
N TYR A 395 -18.25 0.02 9.38
CA TYR A 395 -18.07 1.47 9.18
C TYR A 395 -17.96 1.89 7.70
N LEU A 396 -17.53 0.98 6.83
CA LEU A 396 -17.36 1.17 5.38
C LEU A 396 -18.11 0.05 4.61
N PRO A 397 -19.45 -0.02 4.71
CA PRO A 397 -20.23 -1.12 4.13
C PRO A 397 -20.15 -1.18 2.60
N ASP A 398 -20.08 -0.03 1.95
CA ASP A 398 -20.10 0.12 0.49
C ASP A 398 -18.70 0.14 -0.15
N THR A 399 -17.63 0.11 0.64
CA THR A 399 -16.24 0.08 0.16
C THR A 399 -15.74 -1.36 0.04
N ARG A 400 -14.90 -1.66 -0.96
CA ARG A 400 -14.15 -2.92 -1.01
C ARG A 400 -13.15 -2.95 0.17
N VAL A 401 -13.01 -4.11 0.82
CA VAL A 401 -12.10 -4.30 1.96
C VAL A 401 -11.24 -5.51 1.65
N PHE A 402 -9.93 -5.42 1.85
CA PHE A 402 -9.02 -6.55 1.63
C PHE A 402 -8.13 -6.76 2.84
N LEU A 403 -8.07 -7.99 3.34
CA LEU A 403 -7.07 -8.43 4.30
C LEU A 403 -5.72 -8.57 3.58
N LYS A 404 -4.63 -8.02 4.12
CA LYS A 404 -3.27 -8.33 3.63
C LYS A 404 -2.71 -9.55 4.35
N THR A 405 -1.95 -10.39 3.67
CA THR A 405 -1.21 -11.52 4.25
C THR A 405 0.00 -11.84 3.37
N GLY A 406 1.00 -12.54 3.90
CA GLY A 406 2.24 -12.80 3.19
C GLY A 406 2.98 -14.04 3.68
N GLY A 407 4.16 -14.28 3.11
CA GLY A 407 5.01 -15.41 3.47
C GLY A 407 4.47 -16.76 2.99
N LEU A 408 4.73 -17.84 3.73
CA LEU A 408 4.47 -19.22 3.28
C LEU A 408 3.50 -19.99 4.21
N ALA A 409 2.68 -19.27 4.99
CA ALA A 409 1.80 -19.83 6.03
C ALA A 409 2.51 -20.79 7.01
N ASP A 410 3.77 -20.48 7.33
CA ASP A 410 4.55 -21.20 8.34
C ASP A 410 3.92 -21.00 9.74
N PRO A 411 3.98 -22.00 10.64
CA PRO A 411 3.35 -21.92 11.96
C PRO A 411 3.64 -20.66 12.78
N THR A 412 4.86 -20.12 12.70
CA THR A 412 5.28 -18.92 13.47
C THR A 412 4.68 -17.63 12.94
N THR A 413 4.34 -17.55 11.64
CA THR A 413 3.58 -16.39 11.12
C THR A 413 2.15 -16.34 11.64
N GLY A 414 1.60 -17.45 12.15
CA GLY A 414 0.18 -17.58 12.49
C GLY A 414 -0.78 -17.50 11.30
N ALA A 415 -0.28 -17.35 10.06
CA ALA A 415 -1.16 -17.27 8.90
C ALA A 415 -1.85 -18.62 8.62
N SER A 416 -3.15 -18.57 8.36
CA SER A 416 -3.88 -19.67 7.72
C SER A 416 -4.58 -19.15 6.50
N PHE A 417 -3.90 -19.14 5.34
CA PHE A 417 -4.43 -18.53 4.10
C PHE A 417 -5.85 -19.02 3.76
N ALA A 418 -6.13 -20.32 3.93
CA ALA A 418 -7.47 -20.87 3.69
C ALA A 418 -8.53 -20.29 4.65
N ASP A 419 -8.25 -20.21 5.95
CA ASP A 419 -9.19 -19.68 6.93
C ASP A 419 -9.32 -18.16 6.89
N GLN A 420 -8.25 -17.46 6.52
CA GLN A 420 -8.25 -16.03 6.22
C GLN A 420 -9.17 -15.73 5.02
N CYS A 421 -9.11 -16.52 3.95
CA CYS A 421 -10.06 -16.43 2.84
C CYS A 421 -11.51 -16.76 3.28
N ARG A 422 -11.68 -17.76 4.16
CA ARG A 422 -13.00 -18.11 4.73
C ARG A 422 -13.62 -16.96 5.53
N VAL A 423 -12.86 -16.26 6.37
CA VAL A 423 -13.37 -15.11 7.14
C VAL A 423 -13.50 -13.84 6.30
N ALA A 424 -12.68 -13.67 5.25
CA ALA A 424 -12.89 -12.63 4.24
C ALA A 424 -14.22 -12.81 3.51
N ALA A 425 -14.52 -14.02 3.01
CA ALA A 425 -15.78 -14.35 2.37
C ALA A 425 -16.99 -14.12 3.30
N LYS A 426 -16.91 -14.58 4.56
CA LYS A 426 -17.93 -14.34 5.60
C LYS A 426 -18.27 -12.85 5.75
N ASN A 427 -17.26 -11.97 5.69
CA ASN A 427 -17.43 -10.52 5.85
C ASN A 427 -17.72 -9.77 4.54
N LYS A 428 -17.77 -10.43 3.38
CA LYS A 428 -17.83 -9.77 2.04
C LYS A 428 -16.63 -8.84 1.82
N ALA A 429 -15.46 -9.36 2.14
CA ALA A 429 -14.15 -8.77 1.90
C ALA A 429 -13.30 -9.72 1.04
N GLY A 430 -12.14 -9.26 0.57
CA GLY A 430 -11.15 -10.06 -0.15
C GLY A 430 -9.83 -10.25 0.60
N VAL A 431 -8.85 -10.87 -0.07
CA VAL A 431 -7.49 -11.08 0.46
C VAL A 431 -6.43 -10.66 -0.56
N ARG A 432 -5.50 -9.78 -0.17
CA ARG A 432 -4.27 -9.50 -0.90
C ARG A 432 -3.13 -10.36 -0.36
N ILE A 433 -2.34 -10.97 -1.25
CA ILE A 433 -1.14 -11.72 -0.87
C ILE A 433 0.15 -11.08 -1.40
N THR A 434 1.11 -10.88 -0.50
CA THR A 434 2.41 -10.21 -0.70
C THR A 434 3.53 -11.22 -0.99
N ASN A 435 3.51 -11.80 -2.18
CA ASN A 435 4.41 -12.92 -2.52
C ASN A 435 4.93 -12.90 -3.96
N GLU A 436 4.55 -11.91 -4.77
CA GLU A 436 5.02 -11.87 -6.15
C GLU A 436 6.47 -11.36 -6.26
N ALA A 437 7.10 -11.76 -7.35
CA ALA A 437 8.48 -11.55 -7.75
C ALA A 437 8.57 -11.49 -9.29
N SER A 438 9.80 -11.36 -9.81
CA SER A 438 10.06 -11.25 -11.25
C SER A 438 10.09 -12.61 -11.97
N ASP A 439 9.44 -13.61 -11.38
CA ASP A 439 9.37 -15.00 -11.87
C ASP A 439 7.93 -15.53 -11.75
N TYR A 440 7.33 -15.90 -12.87
CA TYR A 440 5.95 -16.42 -12.90
C TYR A 440 5.79 -17.76 -12.15
N GLY A 441 6.80 -18.62 -12.14
CA GLY A 441 6.76 -19.90 -11.44
C GLY A 441 6.67 -19.72 -9.93
N LEU A 442 7.45 -18.78 -9.37
CA LEU A 442 7.35 -18.38 -7.96
C LEU A 442 5.99 -17.72 -7.66
N ASN A 443 5.55 -16.79 -8.51
CA ASN A 443 4.28 -16.09 -8.34
C ASN A 443 3.11 -17.08 -8.28
N PHE A 444 3.04 -18.01 -9.24
CA PHE A 444 2.04 -19.07 -9.24
C PHE A 444 2.15 -19.96 -7.99
N ALA A 445 3.34 -20.43 -7.64
CA ALA A 445 3.53 -21.36 -6.53
C ALA A 445 3.06 -20.79 -5.18
N TYR A 446 3.36 -19.52 -4.91
CA TYR A 446 3.05 -18.89 -3.62
C TYR A 446 1.65 -18.26 -3.59
N THR A 447 1.22 -17.56 -4.64
CA THR A 447 -0.08 -16.87 -4.64
C THR A 447 -1.28 -17.80 -4.84
N ASN A 448 -1.10 -18.95 -5.49
CA ASN A 448 -2.22 -19.86 -5.82
C ASN A 448 -2.86 -20.54 -4.60
N LEU A 449 -2.21 -20.55 -3.43
CA LEU A 449 -2.85 -20.99 -2.18
C LEU A 449 -4.00 -20.06 -1.79
N VAL A 450 -3.77 -18.75 -1.79
CA VAL A 450 -4.81 -17.74 -1.59
C VAL A 450 -5.78 -17.74 -2.75
N GLY A 451 -5.31 -17.68 -4.01
CA GLY A 451 -6.20 -17.67 -5.18
C GLY A 451 -7.18 -18.87 -5.22
N SER A 452 -6.71 -20.08 -4.88
CA SER A 452 -7.57 -21.27 -4.83
C SER A 452 -8.54 -21.26 -3.64
N ALA A 453 -8.09 -20.84 -2.46
CA ALA A 453 -8.96 -20.72 -1.30
C ALA A 453 -10.04 -19.64 -1.50
N SER A 454 -9.67 -18.49 -2.05
CA SER A 454 -10.60 -17.39 -2.35
C SER A 454 -11.68 -17.79 -3.34
N ARG A 455 -11.31 -18.52 -4.41
CA ARG A 455 -12.29 -19.11 -5.36
C ARG A 455 -13.21 -20.14 -4.69
N TYR A 456 -12.70 -20.94 -3.76
CA TYR A 456 -13.50 -21.94 -3.05
C TYR A 456 -14.51 -21.31 -2.06
N TYR A 457 -14.09 -20.29 -1.31
CA TYR A 457 -14.94 -19.61 -0.33
C TYR A 457 -15.80 -18.48 -0.92
N GLY A 458 -15.46 -17.97 -2.11
CA GLY A 458 -16.20 -16.91 -2.79
C GLY A 458 -15.83 -15.49 -2.36
N CYS A 459 -14.56 -15.23 -2.03
CA CYS A 459 -14.05 -13.87 -1.80
C CYS A 459 -13.19 -13.37 -2.97
N GLU A 460 -13.09 -12.03 -3.10
CA GLU A 460 -12.13 -11.39 -4.00
C GLU A 460 -10.69 -11.65 -3.53
N PHE A 461 -9.72 -11.57 -4.44
CA PHE A 461 -8.30 -11.62 -4.13
C PHE A 461 -7.47 -10.87 -5.15
N GLY A 462 -6.21 -10.63 -4.80
CA GLY A 462 -5.24 -10.00 -5.68
C GLY A 462 -3.86 -9.96 -5.07
N TYR A 463 -2.91 -9.36 -5.79
CA TYR A 463 -1.49 -9.61 -5.55
C TYR A 463 -0.67 -8.34 -5.35
N GLU A 464 0.37 -8.47 -4.53
CA GLU A 464 1.39 -7.47 -4.20
C GLU A 464 2.77 -8.14 -4.34
N PRO A 465 3.80 -7.46 -4.88
CA PRO A 465 5.14 -8.02 -4.91
C PRO A 465 5.76 -7.96 -3.51
N ALA A 466 6.56 -8.96 -3.17
CA ALA A 466 7.29 -8.98 -1.89
C ALA A 466 8.49 -8.00 -1.88
N GLY A 467 8.83 -7.37 -3.00
CA GLY A 467 9.96 -6.47 -3.08
C GLY A 467 10.11 -5.69 -4.40
N PRO A 468 11.35 -5.29 -4.73
CA PRO A 468 11.67 -4.63 -5.99
C PRO A 468 11.58 -5.59 -7.18
N GLU A 469 10.88 -5.16 -8.23
CA GLU A 469 10.66 -5.93 -9.45
C GLU A 469 11.43 -5.36 -10.64
N ASP A 470 11.55 -6.18 -11.69
CA ASP A 470 12.06 -5.80 -13.00
C ASP A 470 10.96 -5.76 -14.08
N GLU A 471 11.40 -5.46 -15.30
CA GLU A 471 10.58 -5.40 -16.51
C GLU A 471 9.91 -6.75 -16.84
N ASN A 472 10.51 -7.89 -16.48
CA ASN A 472 9.89 -9.21 -16.58
C ASN A 472 8.82 -9.41 -15.50
N GLY A 473 9.06 -8.91 -14.28
CA GLY A 473 8.10 -8.91 -13.19
C GLY A 473 6.78 -8.25 -13.56
N ILE A 474 6.79 -7.09 -14.22
CA ILE A 474 5.56 -6.45 -14.72
C ILE A 474 4.75 -7.41 -15.60
N VAL A 475 5.40 -8.11 -16.54
CA VAL A 475 4.72 -9.05 -17.44
C VAL A 475 4.24 -10.30 -16.70
N ALA A 476 5.09 -10.88 -15.84
CA ALA A 476 4.80 -12.09 -15.07
C ALA A 476 3.62 -11.90 -14.10
N ARG A 477 3.53 -10.73 -13.46
CA ARG A 477 2.48 -10.38 -12.48
C ARG A 477 1.15 -10.03 -13.13
N ILE A 478 1.17 -9.30 -14.25
CA ILE A 478 -0.03 -9.11 -15.10
C ILE A 478 -0.55 -10.47 -15.57
N TYR A 479 0.32 -11.35 -16.06
CA TYR A 479 -0.06 -12.69 -16.51
C TYR A 479 -0.61 -13.54 -15.35
N ASN A 480 0.04 -13.55 -14.18
CA ASN A 480 -0.41 -14.29 -13.01
C ASN A 480 -1.79 -13.85 -12.51
N SER A 481 -1.99 -12.53 -12.39
CA SER A 481 -3.27 -11.93 -12.00
C SER A 481 -4.40 -12.41 -12.92
N THR A 482 -4.16 -12.29 -14.23
CA THR A 482 -5.08 -12.69 -15.29
C THR A 482 -5.37 -14.19 -15.31
N CYS A 483 -4.34 -15.05 -15.28
CA CYS A 483 -4.54 -16.49 -15.41
C CYS A 483 -5.14 -17.13 -14.14
N SER A 484 -4.97 -16.48 -12.99
CA SER A 484 -5.59 -16.91 -11.73
C SER A 484 -7.01 -16.36 -11.52
N GLY A 485 -7.38 -15.27 -12.19
CA GLY A 485 -8.66 -14.57 -11.98
C GLY A 485 -8.67 -13.70 -10.73
N ALA A 486 -7.53 -13.09 -10.39
CA ALA A 486 -7.45 -12.01 -9.41
C ALA A 486 -8.36 -10.84 -9.82
N GLN A 487 -8.89 -10.09 -8.85
CA GLN A 487 -9.73 -8.91 -9.09
C GLN A 487 -9.01 -7.59 -8.86
N HIS A 488 -7.77 -7.59 -8.33
CA HIS A 488 -6.95 -6.38 -8.21
C HIS A 488 -5.46 -6.71 -8.29
N LEU A 489 -4.65 -5.69 -8.63
CA LEU A 489 -3.19 -5.76 -8.65
C LEU A 489 -2.63 -4.52 -7.96
N PHE A 490 -1.64 -4.72 -7.10
CA PHE A 490 -0.88 -3.65 -6.45
C PHE A 490 0.57 -3.67 -6.93
N ASP A 491 1.21 -2.51 -7.02
CA ASP A 491 2.66 -2.41 -7.26
C ASP A 491 3.31 -1.25 -6.49
N TYR A 492 4.63 -1.26 -6.33
CA TYR A 492 5.38 -0.14 -5.78
C TYR A 492 5.78 0.85 -6.89
N ASN A 493 5.80 2.15 -6.56
CA ASN A 493 6.23 3.22 -7.49
C ASN A 493 7.51 2.88 -8.29
N ALA A 494 8.57 2.41 -7.61
CA ALA A 494 9.85 2.09 -8.24
C ALA A 494 9.77 0.95 -9.27
N ASN A 495 8.82 0.02 -9.12
CA ASN A 495 8.66 -1.10 -10.04
C ASN A 495 8.12 -0.62 -11.39
N ILE A 496 7.28 0.42 -11.42
CA ILE A 496 6.65 0.94 -12.65
C ILE A 496 7.28 2.22 -13.22
N MET A 497 7.90 3.09 -12.40
CA MET A 497 8.36 4.42 -12.83
C MET A 497 9.90 4.60 -12.87
N LEU A 498 10.70 3.64 -12.39
CA LEU A 498 12.16 3.81 -12.29
C LEU A 498 12.87 3.95 -13.65
N SER A 499 12.30 3.41 -14.73
CA SER A 499 12.89 3.45 -16.07
C SER A 499 11.84 3.72 -17.16
N PRO A 500 12.23 4.34 -18.30
CA PRO A 500 11.45 4.35 -19.54
C PRO A 500 10.99 2.95 -19.98
N GLU A 501 11.77 1.91 -19.67
CA GLU A 501 11.48 0.52 -20.02
C GLU A 501 10.30 -0.04 -19.21
N ARG A 502 10.28 0.15 -17.89
CA ARG A 502 9.15 -0.22 -17.01
C ARG A 502 7.86 0.44 -17.45
N MET A 503 7.90 1.75 -17.72
CA MET A 503 6.73 2.48 -18.22
C MET A 503 6.23 1.95 -19.57
N ALA A 504 7.14 1.60 -20.49
CA ALA A 504 6.78 1.00 -21.77
C ALA A 504 6.15 -0.38 -21.63
N VAL A 505 6.74 -1.24 -20.79
CA VAL A 505 6.26 -2.60 -20.55
C VAL A 505 4.89 -2.56 -19.87
N GLN A 506 4.72 -1.73 -18.84
CA GLN A 506 3.43 -1.46 -18.21
C GLN A 506 2.38 -1.07 -19.27
N GLN A 507 2.62 -0.01 -20.05
CA GLN A 507 1.68 0.45 -21.06
C GLN A 507 1.41 -0.57 -22.18
N LYS A 508 2.37 -1.41 -22.54
CA LYS A 508 2.23 -2.44 -23.57
C LYS A 508 1.39 -3.63 -23.09
N HIS A 509 1.50 -4.00 -21.82
CA HIS A 509 0.93 -5.22 -21.27
C HIS A 509 -0.34 -5.03 -20.42
N LEU A 510 -0.64 -3.81 -19.95
CA LEU A 510 -1.77 -3.57 -19.03
C LEU A 510 -3.15 -4.01 -19.56
N LYS A 511 -3.33 -3.95 -20.89
CA LYS A 511 -4.52 -4.45 -21.62
C LYS A 511 -4.77 -5.97 -21.51
N TYR A 512 -3.86 -6.71 -20.88
CA TYR A 512 -3.99 -8.14 -20.64
C TYR A 512 -4.49 -8.46 -19.23
N LEU A 513 -4.69 -7.47 -18.34
CA LEU A 513 -5.56 -7.62 -17.17
C LEU A 513 -7.01 -7.86 -17.63
N PHE A 514 -7.76 -8.67 -16.89
CA PHE A 514 -9.06 -9.25 -17.28
C PHE A 514 -10.27 -8.54 -16.70
#